data_AF-A0A2Y9B579-F1
#
_entry.id   AF-A0A2Y9B579-F1
#
_cell.length_a   1.000
_cell.length_b   1.000
_cell.length_c   1.000
_cell.angle_alpha   90.00
_cell.angle_beta   90.00
_cell.angle_gamma   90.00
#
_symmetry.space_group_name_H-M   'P 1'
#
loop_
_entity.id
_entity.type
_entity.pdbx_description
1 polymer ?
#
loop_
_entity_poly.entity_id
_entity_poly.type
_entity_poly.pdbx_seq_one_letter_code
_entity_poly.pdbx_strand_id
1 'polypeptide(L)'
;MTSFVTNESGAVTVDWVAMTAALVGLGLAVSATVSGGMEDLSGDTRDAMIGVSIRTAFDKIFAATDFEDGTRGDWTAGQVLTDVPGFGNILAFSSGQPSGTLPIEVESKYSHARIEFDMIIGDSWDNEQGRISIGGEDIVIATHAWASTAPEIQTFEGPGDATVTLTRSTTGTGIGNATWQNNNDYTYRVSIVSRNDGRDLTLGAATNLNQGASDEFFGIDNVVVTGTQDG
;
A
#
# COMPACT_ATOMS: atom_id res chain seq x y z
N MET A 1 -82.44 -19.82 10.27
CA MET A 1 -80.97 -19.76 10.24
C MET A 1 -80.46 -20.15 8.84
N THR A 2 -80.62 -19.30 7.83
CA THR A 2 -80.09 -19.60 6.47
C THR A 2 -79.43 -18.41 5.78
N SER A 3 -79.65 -17.16 6.23
CA SER A 3 -79.08 -15.96 5.57
C SER A 3 -77.59 -15.69 5.80
N PHE A 4 -76.88 -16.50 6.58
CA PHE A 4 -75.42 -16.34 6.79
C PHE A 4 -74.59 -17.20 5.82
N VAL A 5 -75.16 -18.31 5.32
CA VAL A 5 -74.45 -19.25 4.44
C VAL A 5 -74.64 -18.90 2.95
N THR A 6 -75.63 -18.07 2.62
CA THR A 6 -75.95 -17.67 1.24
C THR A 6 -75.55 -16.24 0.89
N ASN A 7 -74.81 -15.53 1.76
CA ASN A 7 -74.47 -14.13 1.54
C ASN A 7 -73.06 -13.99 0.94
N GLU A 8 -72.96 -14.03 -0.39
CA GLU A 8 -71.70 -13.89 -1.13
C GLU A 8 -70.98 -12.55 -0.86
N SER A 9 -71.69 -11.49 -0.46
CA SER A 9 -71.06 -10.20 -0.11
C SER A 9 -70.15 -10.30 1.11
N GLY A 10 -70.41 -11.22 2.04
CA GLY A 10 -69.52 -11.50 3.18
C GLY A 10 -68.26 -12.26 2.77
N ALA A 11 -68.38 -13.19 1.82
CA ALA A 11 -67.24 -13.97 1.31
C ALA A 11 -66.20 -13.09 0.58
N VAL A 12 -66.66 -12.11 -0.20
CA VAL A 12 -65.76 -11.17 -0.92
C VAL A 12 -65.04 -10.22 0.04
N THR A 13 -65.68 -9.80 1.15
CA THR A 13 -65.01 -8.98 2.17
C THR A 13 -63.97 -9.74 2.99
N VAL A 14 -64.19 -11.05 3.22
CA VAL A 14 -63.24 -11.91 3.95
C VAL A 14 -61.97 -12.17 3.12
N ASP A 15 -62.08 -12.27 1.80
CA ASP A 15 -60.92 -12.42 0.91
C ASP A 15 -60.03 -11.16 0.88
N TRP A 16 -60.63 -9.97 0.86
CA TRP A 16 -59.86 -8.72 0.92
C TRP A 16 -59.08 -8.57 2.24
N VAL A 17 -59.68 -8.98 3.36
CA VAL A 17 -59.00 -8.99 4.66
C VAL A 17 -57.88 -10.04 4.68
N ALA A 18 -58.08 -11.21 4.08
CA ALA A 18 -57.03 -12.23 3.96
C ALA A 18 -55.86 -11.74 3.09
N MET A 19 -56.13 -11.08 1.96
CA MET A 19 -55.09 -10.52 1.09
C MET A 19 -54.31 -9.39 1.77
N THR A 20 -54.99 -8.48 2.45
CA THR A 20 -54.32 -7.38 3.17
C THR A 20 -53.53 -7.89 4.37
N ALA A 21 -54.04 -8.89 5.11
CA ALA A 21 -53.30 -9.56 6.17
C ALA A 21 -52.05 -10.28 5.65
N ALA A 22 -52.14 -10.93 4.48
CA ALA A 22 -50.99 -11.55 3.83
C ALA A 22 -49.93 -10.51 3.41
N LEU A 23 -50.35 -9.35 2.87
CA LEU A 23 -49.45 -8.25 2.52
C LEU A 23 -48.75 -7.65 3.74
N VAL A 24 -49.48 -7.45 4.85
CA VAL A 24 -48.90 -6.96 6.11
C VAL A 24 -47.91 -7.99 6.68
N GLY A 25 -48.24 -9.28 6.64
CA GLY A 25 -47.35 -10.35 7.05
C GLY A 25 -46.04 -10.39 6.25
N LEU A 26 -46.12 -10.20 4.93
CA LEU A 26 -44.95 -10.07 4.07
C LEU A 26 -44.13 -8.82 4.41
N GLY A 27 -44.78 -7.69 4.69
CA GLY A 27 -44.11 -6.44 5.10
C GLY A 27 -43.32 -6.59 6.40
N LEU A 28 -43.90 -7.27 7.39
CA LEU A 28 -43.20 -7.58 8.65
C LEU A 28 -42.01 -8.52 8.44
N ALA A 29 -42.15 -9.53 7.57
CA ALA A 29 -41.06 -10.44 7.23
C ALA A 29 -39.89 -9.73 6.53
N VAL A 30 -40.19 -8.87 5.56
CA VAL A 30 -39.17 -8.08 4.85
C VAL A 30 -38.49 -7.09 5.80
N SER A 31 -39.25 -6.44 6.70
CA SER A 31 -38.67 -5.50 7.68
C SER A 31 -37.65 -6.18 8.60
N ALA A 32 -37.90 -7.42 9.03
CA ALA A 32 -36.98 -8.17 9.87
C ALA A 32 -35.68 -8.52 9.13
N THR A 33 -35.77 -8.89 7.84
CA THR A 33 -34.59 -9.14 7.00
C THR A 33 -33.77 -7.87 6.77
N VAL A 34 -34.43 -6.76 6.47
CA VAL A 34 -33.76 -5.46 6.24
C VAL A 34 -33.14 -4.94 7.53
N SER A 35 -33.80 -5.05 8.68
CA SER A 35 -33.24 -4.58 9.96
C SER A 35 -31.97 -5.35 10.35
N GLY A 36 -31.94 -6.67 10.12
CA GLY A 36 -30.74 -7.48 10.37
C GLY A 36 -29.58 -7.06 9.46
N GLY A 37 -29.82 -6.92 8.15
CA GLY A 37 -28.79 -6.45 7.22
C GLY A 37 -28.31 -5.01 7.49
N MET A 38 -29.18 -4.13 8.00
CA MET A 38 -28.80 -2.77 8.43
C MET A 38 -28.00 -2.77 9.74
N GLU A 39 -28.29 -3.68 10.68
CA GLU A 39 -27.53 -3.85 11.91
C GLU A 39 -26.13 -4.38 11.62
N ASP A 40 -26.01 -5.38 10.75
CA ASP A 40 -24.74 -5.92 10.28
C ASP A 40 -23.92 -4.84 9.57
N LEU A 41 -24.52 -4.10 8.62
CA LEU A 41 -23.83 -3.00 7.94
C LEU A 41 -23.41 -1.88 8.90
N SER A 42 -24.23 -1.56 9.90
CA SER A 42 -23.87 -0.58 10.93
C SER A 42 -22.75 -1.07 11.83
N GLY A 43 -22.70 -2.38 12.11
CA GLY A 43 -21.62 -3.05 12.84
C GLY A 43 -20.31 -3.01 12.04
N ASP A 44 -20.35 -3.44 10.79
CA ASP A 44 -19.21 -3.41 9.87
C ASP A 44 -18.69 -1.98 9.64
N THR A 45 -19.60 -1.00 9.51
CA THR A 45 -19.20 0.41 9.40
C THR A 45 -18.56 0.88 10.69
N ARG A 46 -19.10 0.50 11.85
CA ARG A 46 -18.50 0.83 13.15
C ARG A 46 -17.13 0.19 13.31
N ASP A 47 -16.95 -1.06 12.92
CA ASP A 47 -15.68 -1.78 13.00
C ASP A 47 -14.65 -1.21 12.02
N ALA A 48 -15.09 -0.87 10.80
CA ALA A 48 -14.27 -0.13 9.84
C ALA A 48 -13.88 1.25 10.39
N MET A 49 -14.80 1.99 11.01
CA MET A 49 -14.52 3.30 11.63
C MET A 49 -13.66 3.18 12.90
N ILE A 50 -13.77 2.10 13.67
CA ILE A 50 -12.88 1.79 14.80
C ILE A 50 -11.46 1.49 14.28
N GLY A 51 -11.33 0.73 13.18
CA GLY A 51 -10.05 0.51 12.50
C GLY A 51 -9.47 1.77 11.86
N VAL A 52 -10.32 2.73 11.47
CA VAL A 52 -9.96 4.01 10.84
C VAL A 52 -9.70 5.13 11.88
N SER A 53 -10.01 4.92 13.17
CA SER A 53 -9.86 5.95 14.20
C SER A 53 -8.42 6.11 14.68
N ILE A 54 -7.84 7.29 14.40
CA ILE A 54 -6.76 7.96 15.16
C ILE A 54 -5.30 7.48 14.95
N ARG A 55 -4.92 6.89 13.81
CA ARG A 55 -3.47 6.77 13.47
C ARG A 55 -2.98 7.98 12.66
N THR A 56 -3.71 8.36 11.63
CA THR A 56 -3.34 9.44 10.70
C THR A 56 -3.38 10.86 11.30
N ALA A 57 -4.10 11.09 12.41
CA ALA A 57 -4.32 12.46 12.93
C ALA A 57 -3.23 12.97 13.89
N PHE A 58 -2.27 12.13 14.30
CA PHE A 58 -1.16 12.55 15.17
C PHE A 58 0.22 12.40 14.53
N ASP A 59 0.31 11.70 13.39
CA ASP A 59 1.57 11.51 12.69
C ASP A 59 1.95 12.77 11.91
N LYS A 60 3.17 13.27 12.14
CA LYS A 60 3.72 14.40 11.40
C LYS A 60 4.45 13.87 10.18
N ILE A 61 4.05 14.31 8.99
CA ILE A 61 4.86 14.06 7.79
C ILE A 61 6.13 14.92 7.88
N PHE A 62 7.28 14.25 7.89
CA PHE A 62 8.61 14.87 7.84
C PHE A 62 9.09 15.05 6.41
N ALA A 63 8.86 14.06 5.56
CA ALA A 63 9.18 14.11 4.13
C ALA A 63 8.15 13.31 3.33
N ALA A 64 7.81 13.76 2.14
CA ALA A 64 7.01 13.01 1.19
C ALA A 64 7.39 13.35 -0.25
N THR A 65 7.56 12.34 -1.09
CA THR A 65 7.84 12.49 -2.52
C THR A 65 7.27 11.30 -3.28
N ASP A 66 6.45 11.59 -4.29
CA ASP A 66 5.85 10.64 -5.23
C ASP A 66 6.43 10.77 -6.66
N PHE A 67 7.36 11.70 -6.88
CA PHE A 67 8.08 11.93 -8.15
C PHE A 67 7.18 12.33 -9.34
N GLU A 68 5.87 12.52 -9.14
CA GLU A 68 4.90 12.83 -10.20
C GLU A 68 5.11 14.24 -10.79
N ASP A 69 5.84 15.12 -10.10
CA ASP A 69 6.27 16.42 -10.63
C ASP A 69 7.47 16.34 -11.59
N GLY A 70 8.02 15.15 -11.82
CA GLY A 70 9.16 14.88 -12.69
C GLY A 70 10.51 15.30 -12.08
N THR A 71 10.53 15.65 -10.78
CA THR A 71 11.73 16.01 -10.04
C THR A 71 12.06 14.94 -9.01
N ARG A 72 13.34 14.85 -8.63
CA ARG A 72 13.78 13.93 -7.56
C ARG A 72 13.52 14.46 -6.15
N GLY A 73 12.88 15.63 -6.01
CA GLY A 73 12.78 16.34 -4.75
C GLY A 73 14.16 16.60 -4.11
N ASP A 74 14.26 16.38 -2.80
CA ASP A 74 15.47 16.62 -2.00
C ASP A 74 16.50 15.48 -2.08
N TRP A 75 16.26 14.45 -2.88
CA TRP A 75 17.24 13.39 -3.10
C TRP A 75 18.52 13.96 -3.73
N THR A 76 19.66 13.58 -3.18
CA THR A 76 20.98 14.06 -3.62
C THR A 76 21.37 13.56 -5.01
N ALA A 77 20.85 12.41 -5.41
CA ALA A 77 21.12 11.75 -6.69
C ALA A 77 19.99 10.79 -7.06
N GLY A 78 20.14 10.10 -8.18
CA GLY A 78 19.10 9.27 -8.79
C GLY A 78 18.51 9.94 -10.03
N GLN A 79 18.02 9.12 -10.96
CA GLN A 79 17.38 9.55 -12.19
C GLN A 79 15.87 9.35 -12.05
N VAL A 80 15.08 10.42 -12.27
CA VAL A 80 13.63 10.26 -12.37
C VAL A 80 13.31 9.64 -13.74
N LEU A 81 12.74 8.44 -13.72
CA LEU A 81 12.15 7.83 -14.90
C LEU A 81 10.69 8.26 -14.96
N THR A 82 10.21 8.58 -16.15
CA THR A 82 8.84 9.08 -16.37
C THR A 82 8.00 8.05 -17.09
N ASP A 83 6.70 8.02 -16.80
CA ASP A 83 5.72 7.13 -17.43
C ASP A 83 6.11 5.64 -17.39
N VAL A 84 6.71 5.19 -16.28
CA VAL A 84 7.01 3.78 -16.07
C VAL A 84 5.70 3.00 -16.01
N PRO A 85 5.46 2.01 -16.89
CA PRO A 85 4.16 1.36 -16.96
C PRO A 85 3.81 0.69 -15.62
N GLY A 86 2.66 1.04 -15.05
CA GLY A 86 2.21 0.51 -13.76
C GLY A 86 2.75 1.23 -12.52
N PHE A 87 3.70 2.16 -12.65
CA PHE A 87 4.24 2.96 -11.53
C PHE A 87 4.19 4.47 -11.72
N GLY A 88 4.03 4.98 -12.94
CA GLY A 88 4.11 6.43 -13.15
C GLY A 88 5.57 6.90 -13.09
N ASN A 89 5.84 8.00 -12.40
CA ASN A 89 7.19 8.50 -12.27
C ASN A 89 7.88 7.87 -11.06
N ILE A 90 9.14 7.46 -11.22
CA ILE A 90 9.89 6.82 -10.12
C ILE A 90 11.32 7.37 -10.05
N LEU A 91 11.95 7.26 -8.89
CA LEU A 91 13.37 7.50 -8.74
C LEU A 91 14.16 6.22 -8.95
N ALA A 92 14.97 6.17 -10.01
CA ALA A 92 15.78 5.02 -10.38
C ALA A 92 17.26 5.25 -10.09
N PHE A 93 17.90 4.19 -9.61
CA PHE A 93 19.35 4.07 -9.43
C PHE A 93 19.88 3.01 -10.39
N SER A 94 20.98 3.34 -11.07
CA SER A 94 21.68 2.48 -12.02
C SER A 94 23.14 2.93 -12.15
N SER A 95 23.93 2.36 -13.07
CA SER A 95 25.34 2.76 -13.27
C SER A 95 25.58 4.28 -13.42
N GLY A 96 24.63 5.03 -14.00
CA GLY A 96 24.75 6.48 -14.22
C GLY A 96 24.53 7.33 -12.96
N GLN A 97 23.73 6.83 -12.02
CA GLN A 97 23.42 7.46 -10.73
C GLN A 97 23.26 6.33 -9.68
N PRO A 98 24.36 5.72 -9.21
CA PRO A 98 24.28 4.46 -8.49
C PRO A 98 23.94 4.62 -7.01
N SER A 99 24.00 5.82 -6.45
CA SER A 99 23.68 6.04 -5.03
C SER A 99 23.21 7.45 -4.79
N GLY A 100 22.18 7.59 -3.95
CA GLY A 100 21.65 8.85 -3.47
C GLY A 100 21.05 8.71 -2.08
N THR A 101 20.82 9.87 -1.46
CA THR A 101 20.29 9.99 -0.11
C THR A 101 19.22 11.07 -0.04
N LEU A 102 18.23 10.85 0.81
CA LEU A 102 17.23 11.82 1.21
C LEU A 102 17.51 12.23 2.66
N PRO A 103 18.00 13.46 2.89
CA PRO A 103 18.07 14.03 4.23
C PRO A 103 16.66 14.35 4.74
N ILE A 104 16.36 14.01 5.99
CA ILE A 104 15.04 14.18 6.59
C ILE A 104 15.20 14.86 7.95
N GLU A 105 14.69 16.09 8.06
CA GLU A 105 14.60 16.78 9.34
C GLU A 105 13.47 16.17 10.18
N VAL A 106 13.79 15.72 11.40
CA VAL A 106 12.83 15.06 12.30
C VAL A 106 12.62 15.89 13.57
N GLU A 107 11.40 15.83 14.11
CA GLU A 107 11.09 16.48 15.39
C GLU A 107 11.26 15.50 16.54
N SER A 108 12.09 15.85 17.53
CA SER A 108 12.40 15.02 18.71
C SER A 108 11.19 14.72 19.63
N LYS A 109 10.05 15.38 19.42
CA LYS A 109 8.82 15.09 20.17
C LYS A 109 8.17 13.76 19.78
N TYR A 110 8.52 13.20 18.62
CA TYR A 110 8.08 11.89 18.17
C TYR A 110 9.12 10.85 18.55
N SER A 111 8.69 9.72 19.12
CA SER A 111 9.60 8.67 19.60
C SER A 111 10.15 7.80 18.47
N HIS A 112 9.43 7.71 17.34
CA HIS A 112 9.81 6.91 16.19
C HIS A 112 9.59 7.67 14.88
N ALA A 113 10.33 7.28 13.85
CA ALA A 113 10.09 7.63 12.46
C ALA A 113 9.70 6.37 11.69
N ARG A 114 8.56 6.42 11.02
CA ARG A 114 8.09 5.39 10.09
C ARG A 114 8.37 5.87 8.66
N ILE A 115 9.07 5.06 7.88
CA ILE A 115 9.43 5.31 6.49
C ILE A 115 8.72 4.27 5.65
N GLU A 116 7.90 4.72 4.71
CA GLU A 116 7.15 3.88 3.80
C GLU A 116 7.46 4.27 2.35
N PHE A 117 7.68 3.27 1.48
CA PHE A 117 7.88 3.47 0.05
C PHE A 117 7.63 2.18 -0.74
N ASP A 118 7.54 2.29 -2.05
CA ASP A 118 7.62 1.18 -2.98
C ASP A 118 9.08 0.99 -3.43
N MET A 119 9.58 -0.23 -3.29
CA MET A 119 10.87 -0.65 -3.82
C MET A 119 10.65 -1.47 -5.09
N ILE A 120 11.33 -1.11 -6.16
CA ILE A 120 11.19 -1.71 -7.49
C ILE A 120 12.51 -2.31 -7.93
N ILE A 121 12.47 -3.52 -8.45
CA ILE A 121 13.59 -4.21 -9.09
C ILE A 121 13.15 -4.40 -10.54
N GLY A 122 13.69 -3.56 -11.42
CA GLY A 122 13.34 -3.52 -12.85
C GLY A 122 14.26 -4.42 -13.67
N ASP A 123 13.65 -5.23 -14.54
CA ASP A 123 14.28 -6.30 -15.33
C ASP A 123 15.08 -7.31 -14.48
N SER A 124 15.84 -8.21 -15.12
CA SER A 124 16.77 -9.12 -14.47
C SER A 124 18.18 -8.56 -14.40
N TRP A 125 18.73 -8.53 -13.20
CA TRP A 125 20.12 -8.15 -12.97
C TRP A 125 21.07 -9.33 -13.15
N ASP A 126 22.38 -9.09 -13.27
CA ASP A 126 23.38 -10.13 -13.51
C ASP A 126 24.12 -10.63 -12.24
N ASN A 127 23.37 -10.77 -11.13
CA ASN A 127 23.85 -11.04 -9.76
C ASN A 127 24.37 -9.77 -9.05
N GLU A 128 23.67 -8.66 -9.30
CA GLU A 128 23.89 -7.35 -8.70
C GLU A 128 22.87 -7.08 -7.59
N GLN A 129 23.03 -5.92 -6.95
CA GLN A 129 22.36 -5.59 -5.71
C GLN A 129 21.80 -4.18 -5.70
N GLY A 130 20.58 -4.05 -5.16
CA GLY A 130 19.98 -2.81 -4.68
C GLY A 130 20.01 -2.79 -3.17
N ARG A 131 20.28 -1.64 -2.58
CA ARG A 131 20.46 -1.46 -1.14
C ARG A 131 19.64 -0.28 -0.65
N ILE A 132 18.93 -0.48 0.46
CA ILE A 132 18.32 0.59 1.24
C ILE A 132 19.12 0.73 2.53
N SER A 133 19.45 1.96 2.89
CA SER A 133 20.12 2.29 4.14
C SER A 133 19.37 3.33 4.95
N ILE A 134 19.58 3.29 6.28
CA ILE A 134 19.12 4.30 7.22
C ILE A 134 20.32 4.77 8.02
N GLY A 135 20.51 6.09 8.13
CA GLY A 135 21.66 6.64 8.87
C GLY A 135 23.03 6.21 8.31
N GLY A 136 23.07 5.78 7.04
CA GLY A 136 24.26 5.26 6.37
C GLY A 136 24.54 3.76 6.58
N GLU A 137 23.67 3.03 7.29
CA GLU A 137 23.78 1.58 7.48
C GLU A 137 22.75 0.85 6.60
N ASP A 138 23.18 -0.17 5.85
CA ASP A 138 22.32 -0.96 4.98
C ASP A 138 21.37 -1.84 5.81
N ILE A 139 20.08 -1.75 5.51
CA ILE A 139 19.00 -2.48 6.22
C ILE A 139 18.24 -3.44 5.31
N VAL A 140 18.30 -3.22 4.00
CA VAL A 140 17.75 -4.12 2.99
C VAL A 140 18.78 -4.27 1.89
N ILE A 141 19.08 -5.51 1.54
CA ILE A 141 19.86 -5.85 0.36
C ILE A 141 18.98 -6.76 -0.50
N ALA A 142 18.62 -6.26 -1.68
CA ALA A 142 18.01 -7.07 -2.73
C ALA A 142 19.11 -7.54 -3.67
N THR A 143 19.15 -8.82 -3.99
CA THR A 143 20.03 -9.41 -5.01
C THR A 143 19.17 -10.06 -6.08
N HIS A 144 19.45 -9.80 -7.35
CA HIS A 144 18.73 -10.47 -8.44
C HIS A 144 19.71 -11.03 -9.46
N ALA A 145 19.40 -12.22 -9.97
CA ALA A 145 20.25 -12.93 -10.91
C ALA A 145 19.49 -13.23 -12.19
N TRP A 146 20.20 -13.16 -13.31
CA TRP A 146 19.70 -13.48 -14.63
C TRP A 146 19.17 -14.93 -14.62
N ALA A 147 17.96 -15.12 -15.14
CA ALA A 147 17.20 -16.39 -15.10
C ALA A 147 16.67 -16.87 -13.73
N SER A 148 16.72 -16.04 -12.68
CA SER A 148 16.02 -16.35 -11.42
C SER A 148 14.53 -15.94 -11.46
N THR A 149 13.69 -16.64 -10.69
CA THR A 149 12.22 -16.43 -10.65
C THR A 149 11.76 -15.39 -9.62
N ALA A 150 12.69 -14.90 -8.80
CA ALA A 150 12.49 -13.78 -7.87
C ALA A 150 13.84 -13.26 -7.36
N PRO A 151 13.91 -11.98 -6.94
CA PRO A 151 15.04 -11.43 -6.19
C PRO A 151 15.12 -12.08 -4.81
N GLU A 152 16.35 -12.29 -4.34
CA GLU A 152 16.63 -12.61 -2.95
C GLU A 152 16.64 -11.32 -2.13
N ILE A 153 15.88 -11.29 -1.04
CA ILE A 153 15.84 -10.16 -0.11
C ILE A 153 16.48 -10.58 1.21
N GLN A 154 17.46 -9.79 1.66
CA GLN A 154 18.05 -9.88 2.99
C GLN A 154 17.72 -8.61 3.76
N THR A 155 17.27 -8.77 5.00
CA THR A 155 16.99 -7.67 5.94
C THR A 155 17.96 -7.74 7.10
N PHE A 156 18.43 -6.58 7.54
CA PHE A 156 19.33 -6.43 8.67
C PHE A 156 18.65 -5.59 9.75
N GLU A 157 19.01 -5.85 11.01
CA GLU A 157 18.66 -4.93 12.10
C GLU A 157 19.27 -3.58 11.79
N GLY A 158 18.44 -2.54 11.67
CA GLY A 158 18.95 -1.21 11.39
C GLY A 158 19.35 -0.45 12.64
N PRO A 159 19.96 0.73 12.48
CA PRO A 159 20.42 1.53 13.60
C PRO A 159 19.25 1.93 14.51
N GLY A 160 19.47 1.82 15.83
CA GLY A 160 18.48 2.21 16.84
C GLY A 160 17.27 1.29 16.94
N ASP A 161 17.46 -0.03 16.79
CA ASP A 161 16.39 -1.05 16.80
C ASP A 161 15.39 -0.86 15.65
N ALA A 162 15.88 -0.48 14.46
CA ALA A 162 15.00 -0.28 13.32
C ALA A 162 14.44 -1.62 12.81
N THR A 163 13.12 -1.71 12.72
CA THR A 163 12.42 -2.88 12.22
C THR A 163 12.01 -2.67 10.76
N VAL A 164 12.24 -3.68 9.92
CA VAL A 164 11.90 -3.64 8.50
C VAL A 164 10.82 -4.67 8.20
N THR A 165 9.73 -4.21 7.59
CA THR A 165 8.69 -5.06 7.03
C THR A 165 8.66 -4.89 5.52
N LEU A 166 8.76 -5.99 4.77
CA LEU A 166 8.58 -5.99 3.32
C LEU A 166 7.40 -6.89 2.96
N THR A 167 6.45 -6.32 2.23
CA THR A 167 5.37 -7.10 1.62
C THR A 167 5.59 -7.07 0.11
N ARG A 168 5.87 -8.25 -0.47
CA ARG A 168 5.96 -8.36 -1.92
C ARG A 168 4.60 -8.06 -2.54
N SER A 169 4.58 -7.11 -3.46
CA SER A 169 3.47 -6.87 -4.38
C SER A 169 3.88 -7.33 -5.77
N THR A 170 2.91 -7.62 -6.64
CA THR A 170 3.17 -7.98 -8.03
C THR A 170 2.50 -6.98 -8.94
N THR A 171 3.28 -6.08 -9.52
CA THR A 171 2.88 -5.27 -10.67
C THR A 171 3.89 -5.56 -11.77
N GLY A 172 3.47 -6.22 -12.85
CA GLY A 172 4.33 -6.41 -14.02
C GLY A 172 4.37 -5.11 -14.80
N THR A 173 5.55 -4.49 -14.91
CA THR A 173 5.70 -3.23 -15.65
C THR A 173 6.09 -3.43 -17.10
N GLY A 174 6.66 -4.59 -17.44
CA GLY A 174 7.13 -4.83 -18.79
C GLY A 174 8.31 -3.93 -19.16
N ILE A 175 9.11 -3.55 -18.16
CA ILE A 175 10.41 -2.91 -18.36
C ILE A 175 11.40 -3.97 -18.81
N GLY A 176 12.27 -3.61 -19.75
CA GLY A 176 13.18 -4.55 -20.42
C GLY A 176 12.78 -4.83 -21.88
N ASN A 177 13.59 -5.63 -22.58
CA ASN A 177 13.38 -5.89 -24.01
C ASN A 177 12.26 -6.91 -24.26
N ALA A 178 11.14 -6.47 -24.83
CA ALA A 178 9.97 -7.29 -25.18
C ALA A 178 10.23 -8.53 -26.07
N THR A 179 11.43 -8.66 -26.66
CA THR A 179 11.85 -9.82 -27.46
C THR A 179 12.26 -11.01 -26.59
N TRP A 180 12.75 -10.75 -25.38
CA TRP A 180 13.10 -11.74 -24.36
C TRP A 180 12.05 -11.59 -23.27
N GLN A 181 11.15 -12.57 -23.12
CA GLN A 181 9.99 -12.54 -22.20
C GLN A 181 10.39 -12.54 -20.72
N ASN A 182 11.18 -11.56 -20.28
CA ASN A 182 11.58 -11.38 -18.91
C ASN A 182 10.78 -10.21 -18.33
N ASN A 183 9.47 -10.40 -18.23
CA ASN A 183 8.54 -9.43 -17.60
C ASN A 183 8.66 -9.45 -16.06
N ASN A 184 9.87 -9.65 -15.55
CA ASN A 184 10.12 -9.98 -14.16
C ASN A 184 10.47 -8.71 -13.39
N ASP A 185 9.52 -7.79 -13.34
CA ASP A 185 9.60 -6.63 -12.48
C ASP A 185 9.03 -6.98 -11.11
N TYR A 186 9.78 -6.68 -10.05
CA TYR A 186 9.38 -7.03 -8.68
C TYR A 186 9.20 -5.79 -7.83
N THR A 187 8.09 -5.76 -7.12
CA THR A 187 7.77 -4.67 -6.20
C THR A 187 7.63 -5.14 -4.77
N TYR A 188 8.04 -4.27 -3.86
CA TYR A 188 7.89 -4.48 -2.43
C TYR A 188 7.39 -3.19 -1.81
N ARG A 189 6.27 -3.28 -1.08
CA ARG A 189 5.90 -2.24 -0.13
C ARG A 189 6.83 -2.39 1.06
N VAL A 190 7.66 -1.38 1.29
CA VAL A 190 8.62 -1.34 2.40
C VAL A 190 8.04 -0.43 3.49
N SER A 191 8.07 -0.92 4.74
CA SER A 191 7.81 -0.12 5.94
C SER A 191 8.96 -0.34 6.91
N ILE A 192 9.67 0.74 7.26
CA ILE A 192 10.73 0.75 8.25
C ILE A 192 10.27 1.59 9.42
N VAL A 193 10.36 1.06 10.64
CA VAL A 193 10.14 1.84 11.86
C VAL A 193 11.44 1.89 12.63
N SER A 194 11.98 3.10 12.84
CA SER A 194 13.22 3.33 13.58
C SER A 194 12.98 4.29 14.73
N ARG A 195 13.75 4.16 15.81
CA ARG A 195 13.73 5.13 16.90
C ARG A 195 14.16 6.51 16.39
N ASN A 196 13.43 7.53 16.81
CA ASN A 196 13.78 8.91 16.55
C ASN A 196 14.47 9.49 17.79
N ASP A 197 15.79 9.71 17.69
CA ASP A 197 16.59 10.34 18.75
C ASP A 197 16.58 11.88 18.66
N GLY A 198 15.83 12.45 17.72
CA GLY A 198 15.74 13.88 17.45
C GLY A 198 16.87 14.43 16.60
N ARG A 199 17.71 13.57 16.02
CA ARG A 199 18.71 13.97 15.01
C ARG A 199 18.19 13.68 13.61
N ASP A 200 18.63 14.49 12.66
CA ASP A 200 18.27 14.33 11.25
C ASP A 200 18.51 12.89 10.79
N LEU A 201 17.50 12.34 10.14
CA LEU A 201 17.49 11.00 9.59
C LEU A 201 17.97 11.07 8.14
N THR A 202 18.55 9.98 7.64
CA THR A 202 18.91 9.88 6.23
C THR A 202 18.43 8.55 5.71
N LEU A 203 17.57 8.59 4.69
CA LEU A 203 17.21 7.44 3.88
C LEU A 203 18.19 7.37 2.71
N GLY A 204 18.84 6.24 2.51
CA GLY A 204 19.78 6.01 1.42
C GLY A 204 19.30 4.92 0.48
N ALA A 205 19.66 5.06 -0.78
CA ALA A 205 19.43 4.09 -1.82
C ALA A 205 20.71 3.95 -2.64
N ALA A 206 21.13 2.71 -2.91
CA ALA A 206 22.33 2.45 -3.66
C ALA A 206 22.24 1.18 -4.47
N THR A 207 23.05 1.08 -5.51
CA THR A 207 23.14 -0.09 -6.34
C THR A 207 24.52 -0.27 -6.95
N ASN A 208 24.84 -1.48 -7.40
CA ASN A 208 26.03 -1.78 -8.18
C ASN A 208 25.70 -2.24 -9.61
N LEU A 209 24.49 -1.97 -10.10
CA LEU A 209 24.09 -2.22 -11.49
C LEU A 209 25.08 -1.61 -12.47
N ASN A 210 25.42 -2.37 -13.49
CA ASN A 210 26.41 -1.98 -14.48
C ASN A 210 25.79 -1.41 -15.76
N GLN A 211 24.47 -1.49 -15.92
CA GLN A 211 23.76 -0.92 -17.06
C GLN A 211 23.00 0.38 -16.72
N GLY A 212 22.48 1.04 -17.76
CA GLY A 212 21.73 2.28 -17.63
C GLY A 212 20.29 2.03 -17.21
N ALA A 213 19.64 3.02 -16.60
CA ALA A 213 18.30 2.91 -16.03
C ALA A 213 17.17 2.58 -17.04
N SER A 214 17.47 2.57 -18.34
CA SER A 214 16.54 2.12 -19.39
C SER A 214 16.58 0.62 -19.65
N ASP A 215 17.54 -0.11 -19.09
CA ASP A 215 17.71 -1.57 -19.21
C ASP A 215 17.38 -2.22 -17.86
N GLU A 216 18.20 -1.95 -16.85
CA GLU A 216 17.99 -2.40 -15.47
C GLU A 216 18.06 -1.23 -14.49
N PHE A 217 17.28 -1.30 -13.42
CA PHE A 217 17.36 -0.31 -12.35
C PHE A 217 16.88 -0.85 -11.00
N PHE A 218 17.32 -0.15 -9.95
CA PHE A 218 16.76 -0.22 -8.62
C PHE A 218 15.93 1.03 -8.35
N GLY A 219 14.62 0.88 -8.17
CA GLY A 219 13.67 1.97 -8.12
C GLY A 219 13.08 2.20 -6.73
N ILE A 220 12.77 3.45 -6.45
CA ILE A 220 12.04 3.89 -5.27
C ILE A 220 10.89 4.80 -5.72
N ASP A 221 9.72 4.58 -5.13
CA ASP A 221 8.52 5.38 -5.39
C ASP A 221 7.68 5.58 -4.12
N ASN A 222 6.81 6.58 -4.10
CA ASN A 222 5.84 6.86 -3.03
C ASN A 222 6.48 6.95 -1.64
N VAL A 223 7.57 7.71 -1.52
CA VAL A 223 8.28 7.88 -0.24
C VAL A 223 7.47 8.75 0.69
N VAL A 224 7.17 8.23 1.88
CA VAL A 224 6.52 8.97 2.96
C VAL A 224 7.25 8.67 4.26
N VAL A 225 7.64 9.74 4.98
CA VAL A 225 8.28 9.64 6.29
C VAL A 225 7.41 10.35 7.31
N THR A 226 7.01 9.62 8.35
CA THR A 226 6.13 10.11 9.40
C THR A 226 6.76 9.97 10.78
N GLY A 227 6.69 11.03 11.57
CA GLY A 227 6.96 10.98 13.01
C GLY A 227 5.74 10.43 13.73
N THR A 228 5.94 9.41 14.55
CA THR A 228 4.89 8.73 15.31
C THR A 228 5.30 8.49 16.77
N GLN A 229 4.31 8.23 17.62
CA GLN A 229 4.53 7.90 19.04
C GLN A 229 4.61 6.38 19.28
N ASP A 230 4.18 5.59 18.30
CA ASP A 230 4.05 4.14 18.39
C ASP A 230 5.15 3.45 17.57
N GLY A 231 5.85 2.48 18.18
CA GLY A 231 6.82 1.61 17.51
C GLY A 231 6.16 0.49 16.72
#